data_AF-A0A4R6EJY9-F1
#
_entry.id   AF-A0A4R6EJY9-F1
#
_cell.length_a   1.000
_cell.length_b   1.000
_cell.length_c   1.000
_cell.angle_alpha   90.00
_cell.angle_beta   90.00
_cell.angle_gamma   90.00
#
_symmetry.space_group_name_H-M   'P 1'
#
loop_
_entity.id
_entity.type
_entity.pdbx_description
1 polymer ?
#
loop_
_entity_poly.entity_id
_entity_poly.type
_entity_poly.pdbx_seq_one_letter_code
_entity_poly.pdbx_strand_id
1 'polypeptide(L)'
;MSYRKQAGAIASLNLGLTVAVLAATGCALVIFGCVFEARWQLDLMHAGGRAALDAYTDRVASHQLSFAAFLVESVTGRCYARSALLQGVGFWFIFVIAPVVAGFVGFVRWASARERRAYQQLRLAVAH
;
A
#
# COMPACT_ATOMS: atom_id res chain seq x y z
N MET A 1 -3.22 -36.95 -8.62
CA MET A 1 -2.42 -35.79 -9.08
C MET A 1 -3.21 -34.48 -9.23
N SER A 2 -4.54 -34.51 -9.47
CA SER A 2 -5.38 -33.30 -9.64
C SER A 2 -5.50 -32.41 -8.38
N TYR A 3 -5.74 -33.01 -7.21
CA TYR A 3 -5.96 -32.27 -5.95
C TYR A 3 -4.79 -31.39 -5.49
N ARG A 4 -3.53 -31.82 -5.71
CA ARG A 4 -2.34 -31.02 -5.33
C ARG A 4 -2.17 -29.79 -6.24
N LYS A 5 -2.52 -29.89 -7.52
CA LYS A 5 -2.49 -28.76 -8.46
C LYS A 5 -3.60 -27.76 -8.13
N GLN A 6 -4.81 -28.24 -7.80
CA GLN A 6 -5.91 -27.39 -7.32
C GLN A 6 -5.59 -26.68 -6.01
N ALA A 7 -5.05 -27.38 -5.01
CA ALA A 7 -4.66 -26.77 -3.73
C ALA A 7 -3.59 -25.68 -3.91
N GLY A 8 -2.61 -25.89 -4.80
CA GLY A 8 -1.59 -24.89 -5.11
C GLY A 8 -2.15 -23.65 -5.83
N ALA A 9 -3.11 -23.84 -6.74
CA ALA A 9 -3.79 -22.74 -7.43
C ALA A 9 -4.64 -21.91 -6.45
N ILE A 10 -5.42 -22.56 -5.58
CA ILE A 10 -6.27 -21.90 -4.58
C ILE A 10 -5.42 -21.10 -3.59
N ALA A 11 -4.32 -21.68 -3.08
CA ALA A 11 -3.42 -20.97 -2.17
C ALA A 11 -2.77 -19.74 -2.84
N SER A 12 -2.42 -19.84 -4.12
CA SER A 12 -1.86 -18.71 -4.87
C SER A 12 -2.88 -17.61 -5.18
N LEU A 13 -4.14 -18.01 -5.39
CA LEU A 13 -5.26 -17.08 -5.62
C LEU A 13 -5.54 -16.26 -4.35
N ASN A 14 -5.57 -16.92 -3.18
CA ASN A 14 -5.78 -16.24 -1.89
C ASN A 14 -4.67 -15.22 -1.58
N LEU A 15 -3.42 -15.52 -1.94
CA LEU A 15 -2.29 -14.61 -1.75
C LEU A 15 -2.34 -13.41 -2.70
N GLY A 16 -2.64 -13.64 -3.98
CA GLY A 16 -2.84 -12.55 -4.95
C GLY A 16 -4.01 -11.65 -4.56
N LEU A 17 -5.10 -12.24 -4.08
CA LEU A 17 -6.26 -11.52 -3.56
C LEU A 17 -5.88 -10.67 -2.34
N THR A 18 -5.04 -11.18 -1.43
CA THR A 18 -4.61 -10.42 -0.25
C THR A 18 -3.83 -9.17 -0.63
N VAL A 19 -2.86 -9.30 -1.55
CA VAL A 19 -2.09 -8.16 -2.05
C VAL A 19 -3.01 -7.16 -2.77
N ALA A 20 -3.94 -7.66 -3.59
CA ALA A 20 -4.91 -6.83 -4.31
C ALA A 20 -5.84 -6.07 -3.36
N VAL A 21 -6.33 -6.72 -2.30
CA VAL A 21 -7.19 -6.10 -1.28
C VAL A 21 -6.42 -5.01 -0.55
N LEU A 22 -5.17 -5.24 -0.15
CA LEU A 22 -4.34 -4.23 0.51
C LEU A 22 -4.12 -3.00 -0.39
N ALA A 23 -3.80 -3.22 -1.67
CA ALA A 23 -3.64 -2.14 -2.63
C ALA A 23 -4.97 -1.38 -2.85
N ALA A 24 -6.08 -2.10 -3.01
CA ALA A 24 -7.40 -1.51 -3.18
C ALA A 24 -7.84 -0.69 -1.96
N THR A 25 -7.57 -1.16 -0.74
CA THR A 25 -7.78 -0.41 0.49
C THR A 25 -6.94 0.87 0.50
N GLY A 26 -5.67 0.78 0.12
CA GLY A 26 -4.81 1.95 0.00
C GLY A 26 -5.36 2.98 -1.00
N CYS A 27 -5.80 2.54 -2.17
CA CYS A 27 -6.42 3.41 -3.18
C CYS A 27 -7.69 4.07 -2.66
N ALA A 28 -8.57 3.32 -2.00
CA ALA A 28 -9.80 3.84 -1.42
C ALA A 28 -9.51 4.93 -0.37
N LEU A 29 -8.51 4.73 0.48
CA LEU A 29 -8.07 5.72 1.46
C LEU A 29 -7.54 7.00 0.80
N VAL A 30 -6.71 6.88 -0.25
CA VAL A 30 -6.22 8.07 -0.97
C VAL A 30 -7.39 8.85 -1.59
N ILE A 31 -8.31 8.16 -2.28
CA ILE A 31 -9.49 8.79 -2.90
C ILE A 31 -10.34 9.49 -1.83
N PHE A 32 -10.64 8.81 -0.73
CA PHE A 32 -11.43 9.38 0.35
C PHE A 32 -10.72 10.58 0.99
N GLY A 33 -9.40 10.54 1.09
CA GLY A 33 -8.59 11.67 1.57
C GLY A 33 -8.71 12.88 0.65
N CYS A 34 -8.65 12.69 -0.66
CA CYS A 34 -8.87 13.76 -1.63
C CYS A 34 -10.28 14.36 -1.52
N VAL A 35 -11.31 13.53 -1.36
CA VAL A 35 -12.70 13.99 -1.20
C VAL A 35 -12.88 14.76 0.10
N PHE A 36 -12.28 14.28 1.19
CA PHE A 36 -12.31 14.96 2.50
C PHE A 36 -11.62 16.32 2.45
N GLU A 37 -10.47 16.40 1.78
CA GLU A 37 -9.75 17.66 1.57
C GLU A 37 -10.58 18.67 0.77
N ALA A 38 -11.17 18.25 -0.35
CA ALA A 38 -12.01 19.10 -1.19
C ALA A 38 -13.23 19.61 -0.42
N ARG A 39 -13.85 18.77 0.40
CA ARG A 39 -14.97 19.16 1.26
C ARG A 39 -14.56 20.17 2.32
N TRP A 40 -13.39 19.98 2.95
CA TRP A 40 -12.87 20.93 3.92
C TRP A 40 -12.57 22.30 3.28
N GLN A 41 -12.01 22.32 2.07
CA GLN A 41 -11.77 23.57 1.33
C GLN A 41 -13.07 24.30 0.99
N LEU A 42 -14.13 23.56 0.62
CA LEU A 42 -15.47 24.10 0.42
C LEU A 42 -16.05 24.69 1.71
N ASP A 43 -15.98 23.95 2.81
CA ASP A 43 -16.46 24.41 4.12
C ASP A 43 -15.70 25.66 4.57
N LEU A 44 -14.38 25.71 4.33
CA LEU A 44 -13.54 26.87 4.62
C LEU A 44 -13.93 28.08 3.76
N MET A 45 -14.25 27.86 2.49
CA MET A 45 -14.75 28.91 1.60
C MET A 45 -16.10 29.45 2.07
N HIS A 46 -17.01 28.59 2.53
CA HIS A 46 -18.31 29.01 3.06
C HIS A 46 -18.20 29.75 4.39
N ALA A 47 -17.31 29.32 5.29
CA ALA A 47 -17.18 29.91 6.62
C ALA A 47 -16.27 31.15 6.66
N GLY A 48 -15.18 31.16 5.89
CA GLY A 48 -14.13 32.18 5.93
C GLY A 48 -13.90 32.93 4.62
N GLY A 49 -14.64 32.61 3.56
CA GLY A 49 -14.51 33.24 2.25
C GLY A 49 -13.22 32.84 1.51
N ARG A 50 -12.96 33.52 0.39
CA ARG A 50 -11.82 33.25 -0.50
C ARG A 50 -10.48 33.44 0.20
N ALA A 51 -10.33 34.50 1.00
CA ALA A 51 -9.07 34.82 1.67
C ALA A 51 -8.63 33.74 2.67
N ALA A 52 -9.57 33.08 3.36
CA ALA A 52 -9.25 31.98 4.27
C ALA A 52 -8.79 30.73 3.50
N LEU A 53 -9.40 30.45 2.34
CA LEU A 53 -8.97 29.37 1.47
C LEU A 53 -7.57 29.63 0.90
N ASP A 54 -7.33 30.85 0.39
CA ASP A 54 -6.04 31.22 -0.19
C ASP A 54 -4.91 31.10 0.86
N ALA A 55 -5.13 31.60 2.08
CA ALA A 55 -4.18 31.46 3.19
C ALA A 55 -3.91 29.99 3.57
N TYR A 56 -4.93 29.13 3.52
CA TYR A 56 -4.76 27.70 3.73
C TYR A 56 -3.93 27.05 2.62
N THR A 57 -4.24 27.33 1.36
CA THR A 57 -3.52 26.75 0.21
C THR A 57 -2.08 27.23 0.15
N ASP A 58 -1.80 28.50 0.49
CA ASP A 58 -0.45 29.04 0.56
C ASP A 58 0.36 28.33 1.66
N ARG A 59 -0.27 28.06 2.81
CA ARG A 59 0.37 27.31 3.89
C ARG A 59 0.70 25.88 3.45
N VAL A 60 -0.22 25.19 2.77
CA VAL A 60 0.06 23.85 2.23
C VAL A 60 1.14 23.90 1.16
N ALA A 61 1.11 24.88 0.27
CA ALA A 61 2.08 25.06 -0.81
C ALA A 61 3.48 25.39 -0.28
N SER A 62 3.60 26.08 0.85
CA SER A 62 4.89 26.35 1.50
C SER A 62 5.60 25.08 1.99
N HIS A 63 4.87 23.96 2.13
CA HIS A 63 5.37 22.69 2.64
C HIS A 63 5.41 21.63 1.54
N GLN A 64 6.12 21.93 0.45
CA GLN A 64 6.35 20.98 -0.63
C GLN A 64 7.31 19.88 -0.19
N LEU A 65 6.75 18.77 0.28
CA LEU A 65 7.50 17.59 0.65
C LEU A 65 7.75 16.72 -0.59
N SER A 66 8.93 16.10 -0.64
CA SER A 66 9.15 14.96 -1.54
C SER A 66 8.20 13.82 -1.15
N PHE A 67 7.89 12.92 -2.08
CA PHE A 67 6.96 11.81 -1.81
C PHE A 67 7.40 10.95 -0.61
N ALA A 68 8.69 10.69 -0.47
CA ALA A 68 9.24 9.94 0.67
C ALA A 68 9.08 10.72 1.98
N ALA A 69 9.32 12.04 1.97
CA ALA A 69 9.11 12.87 3.15
C ALA A 69 7.61 12.96 3.49
N PHE A 70 6.73 13.06 2.50
CA PHE A 70 5.29 13.02 2.69
C PHE A 70 4.82 11.72 3.35
N LEU A 71 5.33 10.56 2.95
CA LEU A 71 4.98 9.27 3.59
C LEU A 71 5.31 9.26 5.08
N VAL A 72 6.42 9.87 5.50
CA VAL A 72 6.82 9.92 6.91
C VAL A 72 6.08 11.03 7.67
N GLU A 73 5.96 12.21 7.08
CA GLU A 73 5.36 13.37 7.74
C GLU A 73 3.84 13.28 7.85
N SER A 74 3.19 12.58 6.92
CA SER A 74 1.74 12.32 6.97
C SER A 74 1.35 11.49 8.19
N VAL A 75 2.14 10.47 8.55
CA VAL A 75 1.85 9.58 9.69
C VAL A 75 2.37 10.14 11.02
N THR A 76 3.30 11.10 10.99
CA THR A 76 3.83 11.77 12.19
C THR A 76 3.11 13.08 12.53
N GLY A 77 2.12 13.48 11.72
CA GLY A 77 1.29 14.67 11.97
C GLY A 77 2.00 15.99 11.67
N ARG A 78 3.04 15.98 10.83
CA ARG A 78 3.82 17.17 10.46
C ARG A 78 3.37 17.83 9.16
N CYS A 79 2.48 17.17 8.41
CA CYS A 79 1.88 17.75 7.22
C CYS A 79 0.80 18.78 7.57
N TYR A 80 0.76 19.90 6.81
CA TYR A 80 -0.26 20.93 6.98
C TYR A 80 -1.60 20.60 6.32
N ALA A 81 -1.62 19.70 5.33
CA ALA A 81 -2.86 19.27 4.70
C ALA A 81 -3.71 18.43 5.67
N ARG A 82 -5.00 18.75 5.78
CA ARG A 82 -5.88 18.15 6.80
C ARG A 82 -6.17 16.67 6.53
N SER A 83 -6.22 16.28 5.27
CA SER A 83 -6.33 14.88 4.82
C SER A 83 -4.99 14.13 4.77
N ALA A 84 -3.86 14.78 5.09
CA ALA A 84 -2.53 14.20 4.86
C ALA A 84 -2.34 12.84 5.52
N LEU A 85 -2.84 12.65 6.74
CA LEU A 85 -2.79 11.37 7.45
C LEU A 85 -3.48 10.27 6.64
N LEU A 86 -4.69 10.54 6.15
CA LEU A 86 -5.53 9.53 5.51
C LEU A 86 -4.98 9.15 4.12
N GLN A 87 -4.53 10.15 3.35
CA GLN A 87 -3.83 9.91 2.09
C GLN A 87 -2.48 9.21 2.31
N GLY A 88 -1.73 9.63 3.34
CA GLY A 88 -0.46 9.04 3.74
C GLY A 88 -0.57 7.55 4.08
N VAL A 89 -1.52 7.19 4.95
CA VAL A 89 -1.82 5.79 5.27
C VAL A 89 -2.20 5.02 3.99
N GLY A 90 -3.01 5.62 3.12
CA GLY A 90 -3.34 5.02 1.82
C GLY A 90 -2.10 4.71 0.96
N PHE A 91 -1.17 5.65 0.85
CA PHE A 91 0.09 5.43 0.14
C PHE A 91 1.01 4.42 0.83
N TRP A 92 1.02 4.33 2.17
CA TRP A 92 1.71 3.26 2.89
C TRP A 92 1.19 1.88 2.51
N PHE A 93 -0.13 1.71 2.37
CA PHE A 93 -0.72 0.46 1.90
C PHE A 93 -0.25 0.10 0.48
N ILE A 94 -0.26 1.06 -0.44
CA ILE A 94 0.06 0.85 -1.86
C ILE A 94 1.55 0.60 -2.07
N PHE A 95 2.42 1.44 -1.49
CA PHE A 95 3.83 1.51 -1.85
C PHE A 95 4.77 0.82 -0.86
N VAL A 96 4.29 0.51 0.35
CA VAL A 96 5.12 -0.13 1.38
C VAL A 96 4.56 -1.50 1.75
N ILE A 97 3.33 -1.55 2.26
CA ILE A 97 2.77 -2.78 2.82
C ILE A 97 2.51 -3.83 1.73
N ALA A 98 1.78 -3.47 0.66
CA ALA A 98 1.47 -4.44 -0.40
C ALA A 98 2.74 -5.00 -1.09
N PRO A 99 3.76 -4.19 -1.44
CA PRO A 99 5.02 -4.70 -1.98
C PRO A 99 5.82 -5.55 -0.99
N VAL A 100 5.87 -5.18 0.30
CA VAL A 100 6.54 -5.99 1.34
C VAL A 100 5.87 -7.35 1.48
N VAL A 101 4.53 -7.39 1.52
CA VAL A 101 3.78 -8.66 1.57
C VAL A 101 4.02 -9.49 0.32
N ALA A 102 3.98 -8.88 -0.87
CA ALA A 102 4.26 -9.57 -2.13
C ALA A 102 5.69 -10.13 -2.19
N GLY A 103 6.67 -9.33 -1.74
CA GLY A 103 8.08 -9.72 -1.67
C GLY A 103 8.32 -10.87 -0.70
N PHE A 104 7.73 -10.80 0.51
CA PHE A 104 7.81 -11.87 1.50
C PHE A 104 7.21 -13.17 0.99
N VAL A 105 6.03 -13.10 0.36
CA VAL A 105 5.40 -14.26 -0.27
C VAL A 105 6.27 -14.82 -1.40
N GLY A 106 6.85 -13.95 -2.24
CA GLY A 106 7.78 -14.35 -3.29
C GLY A 106 8.99 -15.08 -2.73
N PHE A 107 9.58 -14.56 -1.65
CA PHE A 107 10.72 -15.15 -0.97
C PHE A 107 10.40 -16.53 -0.38
N VAL A 108 9.28 -16.67 0.34
CA VAL A 108 8.83 -17.96 0.89
C VAL A 108 8.64 -18.99 -0.23
N ARG A 109 8.01 -18.60 -1.35
CA ARG A 109 7.81 -19.51 -2.49
C ARG A 109 9.13 -19.93 -3.13
N TRP A 110 10.07 -19.00 -3.27
CA TRP A 110 11.40 -19.27 -3.79
C TRP A 110 12.18 -20.24 -2.89
N ALA A 111 12.19 -19.99 -1.58
CA ALA A 111 12.85 -20.86 -0.59
C ALA A 111 12.27 -22.30 -0.64
N SER A 112 10.94 -22.44 -0.61
CA SER A 112 10.29 -23.76 -0.70
C SER A 112 10.49 -24.45 -2.05
N ALA A 113 10.72 -23.72 -3.14
CA ALA A 113 11.04 -24.30 -4.44
C ALA A 113 12.49 -24.83 -4.46
N ARG A 114 13.42 -24.11 -3.81
CA ARG A 114 14.83 -24.50 -3.69
C ARG A 114 14.98 -25.79 -2.88
N GLU A 115 14.31 -25.90 -1.74
CA GLU A 115 14.31 -27.11 -0.91
C GLU A 115 13.76 -28.33 -1.66
N ARG A 116 12.64 -28.16 -2.38
CA ARG A 116 12.04 -29.24 -3.20
C ARG A 116 12.99 -29.74 -4.28
N ARG A 117 13.72 -28.84 -4.94
CA ARG A 117 14.74 -29.22 -5.95
C ARG A 117 15.89 -30.00 -5.31
N ALA A 118 16.40 -29.54 -4.17
CA ALA A 118 17.47 -30.24 -3.44
C ALA A 118 17.03 -31.66 -3.01
N TYR A 119 15.82 -31.79 -2.47
CA TYR A 119 15.26 -33.08 -2.07
C TYR A 119 15.06 -34.04 -3.26
N GLN A 120 14.65 -33.52 -4.43
CA GLN A 120 14.53 -34.30 -5.65
C GLN A 120 15.89 -34.79 -6.16
N GLN A 121 16.92 -33.95 -6.12
CA GLN A 121 18.29 -34.34 -6.51
C GLN A 121 18.85 -35.43 -5.59
N LEU A 122 18.69 -35.29 -4.27
CA LEU A 122 19.07 -36.33 -3.30
C LEU A 122 18.34 -37.65 -3.55
N ARG A 123 17.03 -37.59 -3.82
CA ARG A 123 16.24 -38.81 -4.10
C ARG A 123 16.69 -39.51 -5.38
N LEU A 124 17.06 -38.76 -6.42
CA LEU A 124 17.60 -39.34 -7.66
C LEU A 124 18.98 -39.95 -7.43
N ALA A 125 19.83 -39.32 -6.62
CA ALA A 125 21.17 -39.83 -6.31
C ALA A 125 21.14 -41.13 -5.47
N VAL A 126 20.13 -41.32 -4.62
CA VAL A 126 19.95 -42.56 -3.81
C VAL A 126 19.27 -43.68 -4.60
N ALA A 127 18.63 -43.38 -5.73
CA ALA A 127 17.96 -44.36 -6.58
C ALA A 127 18.88 -45.01 -7.64
N HIS A 128 20.14 -44.57 -7.71
CA HIS A 128 21.22 -45.14 -8.53
C HIS A 128 22.20 -45.89 -7.64
#